data_AF-A0A4P6WYP9-F1
#
_entry.id   AF-A0A4P6WYP9-F1
#
_cell.length_a   1.000
_cell.length_b   1.000
_cell.length_c   1.000
_cell.angle_alpha   90.00
_cell.angle_beta   90.00
_cell.angle_gamma   90.00
#
_symmetry.space_group_name_H-M   'P 1'
#
loop_
_entity.id
_entity.type
_entity.pdbx_description
1 polymer ?
#
loop_
_entity_poly.entity_id
_entity_poly.type
_entity_poly.pdbx_seq_one_letter_code
_entity_poly.pdbx_strand_id
1 'polypeptide(L)'
;MKPLFSYGTTSQLLAAGLLALPVALAAQTASPTQEADWRRANDAVGALKRGHADVLKWEQANVSAVTATPGSTMSVAIPTAEAAVRMAWTLHRDLARALARLGPKNEQLIAEGRWTELDPSLQRRVEDAGEVLEVAAAGRKAWIDAVAAQQVLKHQRDMLEAAQAAYELGQRMVTVGNWSKLQLSPVQLAASNARMNLRRAQQAAAQAQANLVKTMGQTGLQDGFALPDQLPAIPVQPMTAAELQKRAEAVRSHLPDAESLRNRALSKSAMNVYWAAHALAQDSQGDILKTREFITEETVLHYNGMLKSVWDLLDEVRNQSQATVDAIGAQRDFWIAEADLQWVLQGGEPDSFVSLGGAGGDAPAAAAH
;
A
#
# COMPACT_ATOMS: atom_id res chain seq x y z
N MET A 1 67.89 -45.17 6.68
CA MET A 1 66.57 -44.69 7.14
C MET A 1 66.61 -43.17 7.11
N LYS A 2 65.66 -42.51 6.43
CA LYS A 2 65.43 -41.05 6.55
C LYS A 2 65.16 -40.70 8.03
N PRO A 3 65.39 -39.46 8.55
CA PRO A 3 64.98 -38.22 7.87
C PRO A 3 65.76 -36.89 8.20
N LEU A 4 65.33 -35.81 7.52
CA LEU A 4 65.24 -34.37 7.91
C LEU A 4 66.51 -33.57 8.27
N PHE A 5 66.84 -32.57 7.45
CA PHE A 5 66.83 -31.12 7.75
C PHE A 5 67.46 -30.33 6.58
N SER A 6 66.75 -29.30 6.09
CA SER A 6 67.19 -28.44 4.98
C SER A 6 68.11 -27.33 5.45
N TYR A 7 69.21 -27.12 4.74
CA TYR A 7 70.08 -25.96 4.87
C TYR A 7 69.42 -24.73 4.22
N GLY A 8 69.46 -23.60 4.94
CA GLY A 8 69.30 -22.28 4.35
C GLY A 8 70.65 -21.63 4.11
N THR A 9 70.74 -20.77 3.10
CA THR A 9 71.64 -19.61 3.09
C THR A 9 71.28 -18.62 1.97
N THR A 10 70.87 -17.43 2.40
CA THR A 10 71.27 -16.10 1.90
C THR A 10 71.21 -15.80 0.39
N SER A 11 70.13 -15.12 -0.01
CA SER A 11 70.09 -14.30 -1.23
C SER A 11 70.41 -12.85 -0.87
N GLN A 12 71.42 -12.28 -1.52
CA GLN A 12 71.71 -10.84 -1.47
C GLN A 12 70.72 -10.06 -2.34
N LEU A 13 70.34 -8.90 -1.82
CA LEU A 13 69.39 -7.94 -2.37
C LEU A 13 69.99 -7.19 -3.56
N LEU A 14 69.26 -7.16 -4.68
CA LEU A 14 69.36 -6.11 -5.69
C LEU A 14 67.95 -5.59 -5.97
N ALA A 15 67.81 -4.28 -5.75
CA ALA A 15 66.59 -3.52 -5.87
C ALA A 15 66.18 -3.34 -7.34
N ALA A 16 64.90 -3.57 -7.63
CA ALA A 16 64.19 -2.93 -8.73
C ALA A 16 62.75 -2.70 -8.25
N GLY A 17 62.38 -1.43 -8.09
CA GLY A 17 61.08 -1.02 -7.58
C GLY A 17 59.95 -1.32 -8.55
N LEU A 18 58.94 -2.05 -8.07
CA LEU A 18 57.64 -2.20 -8.69
C LEU A 18 56.66 -1.27 -7.97
N LEU A 19 56.29 -0.16 -8.61
CA LEU A 19 55.12 0.63 -8.24
C LEU A 19 53.87 -0.15 -8.64
N ALA A 20 53.22 -0.78 -7.67
CA ALA A 20 51.88 -1.31 -7.81
C ALA A 20 50.87 -0.15 -7.70
N LEU A 21 50.24 0.21 -8.82
CA LEU A 21 49.06 1.08 -8.83
C LEU A 21 47.81 0.21 -8.58
N PRO A 22 46.87 0.64 -7.71
CA PRO A 22 45.60 -0.03 -7.54
C PRO A 22 44.71 0.27 -8.75
N VAL A 23 44.26 -0.78 -9.45
CA VAL A 23 43.18 -0.66 -10.44
C VAL A 23 41.88 -0.41 -9.68
N ALA A 24 41.48 0.86 -9.59
CA ALA A 24 40.13 1.23 -9.22
C ALA A 24 39.22 0.97 -10.44
N LEU A 25 38.24 0.07 -10.30
CA LEU A 25 37.12 0.00 -11.24
C LEU A 25 36.32 1.30 -11.10
N ALA A 26 36.53 2.24 -12.02
CA ALA A 26 35.64 3.39 -12.19
C ALA A 26 34.37 2.90 -12.89
N ALA A 27 33.23 2.99 -12.19
CA ALA A 27 31.93 2.97 -12.84
C ALA A 27 31.88 4.18 -13.80
N GLN A 28 31.83 3.94 -15.10
CA GLN A 28 31.70 5.00 -16.10
C GLN A 28 30.30 5.58 -16.02
N THR A 29 30.13 6.67 -15.28
CA THR A 29 28.95 7.53 -15.40
C THR A 29 29.07 8.29 -16.72
N ALA A 30 28.02 8.25 -17.55
CA ALA A 30 27.99 8.96 -18.83
C ALA A 30 28.27 10.46 -18.67
N SER A 31 28.86 11.09 -19.69
CA SER A 31 29.18 12.52 -19.64
C SER A 31 27.91 13.37 -19.90
N PRO A 32 27.75 14.56 -19.29
CA PRO A 32 26.55 15.38 -19.42
C PRO A 32 26.20 15.79 -20.87
N THR A 33 27.19 15.83 -21.77
CA THR A 33 26.98 16.07 -23.21
C THR A 33 26.31 14.88 -23.91
N GLN A 34 26.73 13.65 -23.60
CA GLN A 34 26.11 12.43 -24.14
C GLN A 34 24.68 12.27 -23.64
N GLU A 35 24.41 12.63 -22.38
CA GLU A 35 23.07 12.60 -21.79
C GLU A 35 22.08 13.53 -22.53
N ALA A 36 22.54 14.71 -22.93
CA ALA A 36 21.76 15.67 -23.71
C ALA A 36 21.54 15.24 -25.18
N ASP A 37 22.46 14.46 -25.76
CA ASP A 37 22.37 14.02 -27.15
C ASP A 37 21.31 12.93 -27.37
N TRP A 38 21.25 11.91 -26.51
CA TRP A 38 20.26 10.83 -26.66
C TRP A 38 18.84 11.30 -26.28
N ARG A 39 18.69 12.21 -25.30
CA ARG A 39 17.39 12.82 -24.99
C ARG A 39 16.83 13.62 -26.17
N ARG A 40 17.65 14.45 -26.82
CA ARG A 40 17.25 15.16 -28.06
C ARG A 40 16.83 14.20 -29.18
N ALA A 41 17.54 13.08 -29.32
CA ALA A 41 17.18 12.05 -30.30
C ALA A 41 15.83 11.41 -29.97
N ASN A 42 15.56 11.15 -28.69
CA ASN A 42 14.26 10.67 -28.23
C ASN A 42 13.12 11.65 -28.46
N ASP A 43 13.30 12.94 -28.18
CA ASP A 43 12.28 13.96 -28.45
C ASP A 43 11.92 13.99 -29.95
N ALA A 44 12.93 13.82 -30.83
CA ALA A 44 12.72 13.71 -32.26
C ALA A 44 11.99 12.42 -32.67
N VAL A 45 12.25 11.30 -32.00
CA VAL A 45 11.55 10.02 -32.23
C VAL A 45 10.12 10.07 -31.69
N GLY A 46 9.88 10.71 -30.54
CA GLY A 46 8.54 10.92 -29.97
C GLY A 46 7.65 11.85 -30.80
N ALA A 47 8.24 12.70 -31.65
CA ALA A 47 7.50 13.45 -32.65
C ALA A 47 6.97 12.58 -33.81
N LEU A 48 7.45 11.34 -33.97
CA LEU A 48 6.98 10.39 -34.98
C LEU A 48 5.74 9.65 -34.43
N LYS A 49 4.59 9.83 -35.10
CA LYS A 49 3.30 9.15 -34.80
C LYS A 49 3.33 7.61 -34.68
N ARG A 50 4.46 6.95 -34.93
CA ARG A 50 4.61 5.48 -34.98
C ARG A 50 5.82 4.95 -34.19
N GLY A 51 6.36 5.71 -33.22
CA GLY A 51 7.34 5.15 -32.27
C GLY A 51 6.73 4.01 -31.44
N HIS A 52 7.50 2.97 -31.09
CA HIS A 52 6.95 1.77 -30.43
C HIS A 52 6.19 2.05 -29.12
N ALA A 53 6.62 3.03 -28.32
CA ALA A 53 5.91 3.43 -27.09
C ALA A 53 4.66 4.28 -27.37
N ASP A 54 4.67 5.14 -28.39
CA ASP A 54 3.51 5.94 -28.78
C ASP A 54 2.47 5.10 -29.52
N VAL A 55 2.87 4.01 -30.19
CA VAL A 55 1.95 3.01 -30.72
C VAL A 55 1.21 2.32 -29.58
N LEU A 56 1.84 2.01 -28.45
CA LEU A 56 1.15 1.43 -27.29
C LEU A 56 0.22 2.43 -26.60
N LYS A 57 0.64 3.70 -26.43
CA LYS A 57 -0.23 4.76 -25.90
C LYS A 57 -1.41 5.06 -26.85
N TRP A 58 -1.15 5.05 -28.16
CA TRP A 58 -2.17 5.19 -29.20
C TRP A 58 -3.08 3.96 -29.24
N GLU A 59 -2.56 2.74 -29.13
CA GLU A 59 -3.35 1.51 -29.03
C GLU A 59 -4.17 1.51 -27.75
N GLN A 60 -3.66 1.88 -26.58
CA GLN A 60 -4.48 2.01 -25.36
C GLN A 60 -5.58 3.07 -25.50
N ALA A 61 -5.32 4.17 -26.20
CA ALA A 61 -6.33 5.20 -26.47
C ALA A 61 -7.34 4.81 -27.58
N ASN A 62 -7.02 3.81 -28.42
CA ASN A 62 -7.82 3.43 -29.61
C ASN A 62 -8.30 1.96 -29.63
N VAL A 63 -7.82 1.09 -28.73
CA VAL A 63 -8.49 -0.15 -28.33
C VAL A 63 -9.80 0.34 -27.77
N SER A 64 -10.87 -0.01 -28.47
CA SER A 64 -12.18 0.56 -28.29
C SER A 64 -12.48 0.78 -26.82
N ALA A 65 -13.00 1.97 -26.50
CA ALA A 65 -13.89 2.14 -25.37
C ALA A 65 -15.02 1.12 -25.55
N VAL A 66 -14.78 -0.13 -25.14
CA VAL A 66 -15.80 -1.10 -24.85
C VAL A 66 -16.54 -0.38 -23.75
N THR A 67 -17.62 0.26 -24.17
CA THR A 67 -18.55 0.93 -23.30
C THR A 67 -19.10 -0.22 -22.49
N ALA A 68 -18.47 -0.48 -21.34
CA ALA A 68 -19.03 -1.30 -20.31
C ALA A 68 -20.32 -0.56 -19.98
N THR A 69 -21.40 -1.00 -20.61
CA THR A 69 -22.73 -0.55 -20.26
C THR A 69 -22.84 -0.96 -18.80
N PRO A 70 -22.95 -0.02 -17.86
CA PRO A 70 -23.04 -0.40 -16.46
C PRO A 70 -24.33 -1.20 -16.36
N GLY A 71 -24.20 -2.52 -16.23
CA GLY A 71 -25.28 -3.35 -15.75
C GLY A 71 -25.62 -2.81 -14.38
N SER A 72 -26.64 -1.98 -14.32
CA SER A 72 -27.15 -1.38 -13.09
C SER A 72 -27.84 -2.49 -12.31
N THR A 73 -27.03 -3.36 -11.73
CA THR A 73 -27.41 -4.04 -10.49
C THR A 73 -27.51 -2.91 -9.47
N MET A 74 -28.68 -2.79 -8.84
CA MET A 74 -28.89 -1.81 -7.77
C MET A 74 -28.06 -2.23 -6.56
N SER A 75 -26.74 -2.04 -6.64
CA SER A 75 -25.83 -2.20 -5.51
C SER A 75 -26.00 -1.01 -4.59
N VAL A 76 -26.08 -1.28 -3.29
CA VAL A 76 -26.11 -0.21 -2.29
C VAL A 76 -24.72 0.42 -2.28
N ALA A 77 -24.62 1.70 -2.63
CA ALA A 77 -23.36 2.42 -2.62
C ALA A 77 -22.96 2.78 -1.19
N ILE A 78 -21.72 2.43 -0.81
CA ILE A 78 -21.11 2.81 0.47
C ILE A 78 -19.89 3.69 0.15
N PRO A 79 -20.14 4.95 -0.28
CA PRO A 79 -19.08 5.82 -0.78
C PRO A 79 -18.14 6.31 0.32
N THR A 80 -18.54 6.21 1.60
CA THR A 80 -17.80 6.78 2.73
C THR A 80 -17.81 5.83 3.93
N ALA A 81 -16.77 5.96 4.78
CA ALA A 81 -16.72 5.27 6.06
C ALA A 81 -17.92 5.64 6.96
N GLU A 82 -18.40 6.88 6.88
CA GLU A 82 -19.59 7.37 7.57
C GLU A 82 -20.84 6.56 7.21
N ALA A 83 -21.04 6.25 5.93
CA ALA A 83 -22.15 5.40 5.49
C ALA A 83 -22.05 4.00 6.09
N ALA A 84 -20.84 3.41 6.10
CA ALA A 84 -20.60 2.09 6.71
C ALA A 84 -20.89 2.09 8.22
N VAL A 85 -20.47 3.13 8.94
CA VAL A 85 -20.73 3.29 10.39
C VAL A 85 -22.23 3.38 10.67
N ARG A 86 -22.96 4.23 9.93
CA ARG A 86 -24.41 4.35 10.12
C ARG A 86 -25.12 3.02 9.84
N MET A 87 -24.73 2.33 8.77
CA MET A 87 -25.29 1.01 8.44
C MET A 87 -25.04 0.00 9.56
N ALA A 88 -23.82 -0.03 10.13
CA ALA A 88 -23.52 -0.88 11.28
C ALA A 88 -24.46 -0.58 12.46
N TRP A 89 -24.64 0.69 12.84
CA TRP A 89 -25.55 1.07 13.91
C TRP A 89 -27.01 0.69 13.68
N THR A 90 -27.52 0.76 12.44
CA THR A 90 -28.94 0.42 12.18
C THR A 90 -29.32 -1.00 12.58
N LEU A 91 -28.34 -1.90 12.67
CA LEU A 91 -28.56 -3.30 12.98
C LEU A 91 -28.34 -3.63 14.46
N HIS A 92 -27.57 -2.82 15.17
CA HIS A 92 -27.46 -2.84 16.63
C HIS A 92 -28.63 -2.08 17.28
N ARG A 93 -29.79 -2.73 17.35
CA ARG A 93 -31.04 -2.13 17.90
C ARG A 93 -30.95 -1.76 19.38
N ASP A 94 -30.09 -2.43 20.11
CA ASP A 94 -29.66 -2.08 21.46
C ASP A 94 -29.05 -0.68 21.54
N LEU A 95 -28.23 -0.30 20.56
CA LEU A 95 -27.59 1.02 20.50
C LEU A 95 -28.56 2.17 20.21
N ALA A 96 -29.79 1.90 19.76
CA ALA A 96 -30.76 2.95 19.43
C ALA A 96 -31.04 3.89 20.60
N ARG A 97 -31.05 3.37 21.84
CA ARG A 97 -31.24 4.19 23.05
C ARG A 97 -30.00 5.04 23.37
N ALA A 98 -28.80 4.47 23.22
CA ALA A 98 -27.55 5.19 23.42
C ALA A 98 -27.40 6.32 22.39
N LEU A 99 -27.64 6.04 21.11
CA LEU A 99 -27.62 7.03 20.02
C LEU A 99 -28.62 8.18 20.27
N ALA A 100 -29.84 7.87 20.69
CA ALA A 100 -30.83 8.89 21.04
C ALA A 100 -30.38 9.78 22.20
N ARG A 101 -29.69 9.22 23.21
CA ARG A 101 -29.12 9.97 24.35
C ARG A 101 -27.88 10.79 23.97
N LEU A 102 -27.07 10.31 23.03
CA LEU A 102 -25.91 11.05 22.49
C LEU A 102 -26.36 12.30 21.74
N GLY A 103 -27.49 12.23 21.06
CA GLY A 103 -28.06 13.31 20.26
C GLY A 103 -27.40 13.45 18.88
N PRO A 104 -28.07 14.13 17.94
CA PRO A 104 -27.72 14.10 16.51
C PRO A 104 -26.34 14.68 16.20
N LYS A 105 -25.89 15.67 16.99
CA LYS A 105 -24.56 16.28 16.82
C LYS A 105 -23.44 15.27 17.11
N ASN A 106 -23.53 14.55 18.23
CA ASN A 106 -22.50 13.58 18.60
C ASN A 106 -22.55 12.35 17.69
N GLU A 107 -23.75 11.90 17.32
CA GLU A 107 -23.93 10.85 16.32
C GLU A 107 -23.23 11.21 14.99
N GLN A 108 -23.43 12.43 14.50
CA GLN A 108 -22.77 12.91 13.28
C GLN A 108 -21.24 12.94 13.43
N LEU A 109 -20.71 13.52 14.52
CA LEU A 109 -19.27 13.54 14.79
C LEU A 109 -18.66 12.14 14.83
N ILE A 110 -19.38 11.18 15.45
CA ILE A 110 -18.92 9.79 15.52
C ILE A 110 -18.93 9.14 14.13
N ALA A 111 -20.02 9.29 13.37
CA ALA A 111 -20.11 8.73 12.03
C ALA A 111 -19.02 9.29 11.09
N GLU A 112 -18.76 10.60 11.16
CA GLU A 112 -17.71 11.28 10.37
C GLU A 112 -16.29 10.89 10.79
N GLY A 113 -16.09 10.32 11.99
CA GLY A 113 -14.74 10.01 12.52
C GLY A 113 -14.06 11.22 13.15
N ARG A 114 -14.83 12.20 13.60
CA ARG A 114 -14.36 13.43 14.25
C ARG A 114 -14.41 13.28 15.76
N TRP A 115 -13.91 12.14 16.26
CA TRP A 115 -14.07 11.77 17.66
C TRP A 115 -13.27 12.69 18.58
N THR A 116 -12.24 13.32 18.05
CA THR A 116 -11.43 14.33 18.74
C THR A 116 -12.22 15.58 19.16
N GLU A 117 -13.43 15.78 18.64
CA GLU A 117 -14.35 16.87 18.99
C GLU A 117 -15.44 16.45 19.99
N LEU A 118 -15.48 15.17 20.37
CA LEU A 118 -16.39 14.67 21.40
C LEU A 118 -15.95 15.15 22.78
N ASP A 119 -16.93 15.41 23.64
CA ASP A 119 -16.68 15.72 25.04
C ASP A 119 -16.14 14.46 25.75
N PRO A 120 -14.94 14.49 26.36
CA PRO A 120 -14.34 13.34 27.02
C PRO A 120 -15.19 12.74 28.16
N SER A 121 -16.14 13.50 28.72
CA SER A 121 -17.05 13.02 29.77
C SER A 121 -18.26 12.24 29.22
N LEU A 122 -18.42 12.16 27.91
CA LEU A 122 -19.55 11.53 27.23
C LEU A 122 -19.73 10.05 27.61
N GLN A 123 -18.64 9.28 27.70
CA GLN A 123 -18.71 7.86 28.07
C GLN A 123 -19.29 7.61 29.47
N ARG A 124 -19.10 8.55 30.42
CA ARG A 124 -19.69 8.43 31.77
C ARG A 124 -21.16 8.84 31.82
N ARG A 125 -21.58 9.75 30.92
CA ARG A 125 -22.92 10.34 30.95
C ARG A 125 -23.94 9.50 30.18
N VAL A 126 -23.48 8.76 29.18
CA VAL A 126 -24.35 7.96 28.31
C VAL A 126 -23.96 6.49 28.42
N GLU A 127 -24.85 5.71 29.02
CA GLU A 127 -24.81 4.25 29.03
C GLU A 127 -24.65 3.71 27.60
N ASP A 128 -23.79 2.70 27.43
CA ASP A 128 -23.44 2.05 26.15
C ASP A 128 -22.79 2.97 25.10
N ALA A 129 -22.35 4.18 25.46
CA ALA A 129 -21.61 5.04 24.53
C ALA A 129 -20.27 4.43 24.07
N GLY A 130 -19.67 3.57 24.90
CA GLY A 130 -18.52 2.76 24.50
C GLY A 130 -18.86 1.84 23.33
N GLU A 131 -19.93 1.05 23.44
CA GLU A 131 -20.33 0.12 22.38
C GLU A 131 -20.69 0.85 21.07
N VAL A 132 -21.32 2.04 21.14
CA VAL A 132 -21.58 2.87 19.95
C VAL A 132 -20.30 3.20 19.19
N LEU A 133 -19.27 3.63 19.92
CA LEU A 133 -17.99 4.01 19.35
C LEU A 133 -17.19 2.77 18.90
N GLU A 134 -17.31 1.64 19.60
CA GLU A 134 -16.69 0.36 19.21
C GLU A 134 -17.23 -0.12 17.85
N VAL A 135 -18.55 -0.15 17.69
CA VAL A 135 -19.21 -0.50 16.43
C VAL A 135 -18.82 0.49 15.32
N ALA A 136 -18.68 1.78 15.66
CA ALA A 136 -18.21 2.78 14.72
C ALA A 136 -16.74 2.56 14.30
N ALA A 137 -15.84 2.17 15.23
CA ALA A 137 -14.46 1.82 14.92
C ALA A 137 -14.41 0.61 14.00
N ALA A 138 -15.17 -0.43 14.34
CA ALA A 138 -15.24 -1.67 13.57
C ALA A 138 -15.75 -1.42 12.14
N GLY A 139 -16.86 -0.68 12.00
CA GLY A 139 -17.43 -0.34 10.69
C GLY A 139 -16.48 0.47 9.82
N ARG A 140 -15.78 1.45 10.41
CA ARG A 140 -14.77 2.27 9.72
C ARG A 140 -13.58 1.43 9.25
N LYS A 141 -13.01 0.61 10.13
CA LYS A 141 -11.87 -0.26 9.80
C LYS A 141 -12.23 -1.25 8.69
N ALA A 142 -13.38 -1.90 8.79
CA ALA A 142 -13.84 -2.84 7.77
C ALA A 142 -14.06 -2.17 6.40
N TRP A 143 -14.54 -0.92 6.39
CA TRP A 143 -14.67 -0.15 5.15
C TRP A 143 -13.30 0.21 4.55
N ILE A 144 -12.34 0.66 5.37
CA ILE A 144 -10.97 0.97 4.96
C ILE A 144 -10.31 -0.27 4.32
N ASP A 145 -10.42 -1.43 4.97
CA ASP A 145 -9.88 -2.70 4.48
C ASP A 145 -10.48 -3.10 3.13
N ALA A 146 -11.81 -2.98 2.99
CA ALA A 146 -12.50 -3.33 1.75
C ALA A 146 -12.11 -2.41 0.59
N VAL A 147 -12.00 -1.10 0.83
CA VAL A 147 -11.60 -0.11 -0.19
C VAL A 147 -10.14 -0.29 -0.60
N ALA A 148 -9.23 -0.59 0.33
CA ALA A 148 -7.85 -0.92 0.02
C ALA A 148 -7.72 -2.22 -0.79
N ALA A 149 -8.43 -3.28 -0.39
CA ALA A 149 -8.38 -4.56 -1.09
C ALA A 149 -8.92 -4.45 -2.53
N GLN A 150 -9.95 -3.62 -2.75
CA GLN A 150 -10.49 -3.33 -4.07
C GLN A 150 -9.49 -2.57 -4.96
N GLN A 151 -8.76 -1.59 -4.41
CA GLN A 151 -7.68 -0.90 -5.13
C GLN A 151 -6.54 -1.85 -5.53
N VAL A 152 -6.09 -2.70 -4.59
CA VAL A 152 -5.05 -3.70 -4.90
C VAL A 152 -5.53 -4.64 -6.00
N LEU A 153 -6.78 -5.11 -5.94
CA LEU A 153 -7.36 -5.96 -6.98
C LEU A 153 -7.35 -5.28 -8.35
N LYS A 154 -7.69 -3.98 -8.43
CA LYS A 154 -7.60 -3.22 -9.68
C LYS A 154 -6.18 -3.21 -10.22
N HIS A 155 -5.19 -2.82 -9.43
CA HIS A 155 -3.79 -2.80 -9.87
C HIS A 155 -3.24 -4.17 -10.27
N GLN A 156 -3.65 -5.25 -9.58
CA GLN A 156 -3.23 -6.61 -9.95
C GLN A 156 -3.84 -7.09 -11.26
N ARG A 157 -5.03 -6.58 -11.66
CA ARG A 157 -5.58 -6.84 -13.00
C ARG A 157 -4.73 -6.16 -14.07
N ASP A 158 -4.42 -4.88 -13.88
CA ASP A 158 -3.61 -4.10 -14.81
C ASP A 158 -2.22 -4.74 -14.99
N MET A 159 -1.63 -5.26 -13.92
CA MET A 159 -0.36 -5.99 -13.98
C MET A 159 -0.43 -7.32 -14.70
N LEU A 160 -1.52 -8.07 -14.54
CA LEU A 160 -1.68 -9.31 -15.29
C LEU A 160 -1.79 -9.00 -16.79
N GLU A 161 -2.57 -7.98 -17.16
CA GLU A 161 -2.72 -7.56 -18.55
C GLU A 161 -1.36 -7.16 -19.15
N ALA A 162 -0.61 -6.31 -18.46
CA ALA A 162 0.74 -5.90 -18.89
C ALA A 162 1.70 -7.09 -19.02
N ALA A 163 1.71 -8.00 -18.04
CA ALA A 163 2.57 -9.18 -18.06
C ALA A 163 2.20 -10.18 -19.16
N GLN A 164 0.91 -10.31 -19.49
CA GLN A 164 0.45 -11.16 -20.60
C GLN A 164 0.84 -10.56 -21.96
N ALA A 165 0.66 -9.25 -22.15
CA ALA A 165 1.07 -8.57 -23.37
C ALA A 165 2.59 -8.71 -23.60
N ALA A 166 3.39 -8.54 -22.55
CA ALA A 166 4.84 -8.77 -22.61
C ALA A 166 5.16 -10.22 -22.99
N TYR A 167 4.44 -11.20 -22.41
CA TYR A 167 4.67 -12.62 -22.69
C TYR A 167 4.35 -12.98 -24.14
N GLU A 168 3.25 -12.47 -24.68
CA GLU A 168 2.87 -12.66 -26.09
C GLU A 168 3.91 -12.06 -27.05
N LEU A 169 4.39 -10.85 -26.76
CA LEU A 169 5.49 -10.24 -27.51
C LEU A 169 6.73 -11.12 -27.48
N GLY A 170 7.11 -11.62 -26.30
CA GLY A 170 8.25 -12.52 -26.14
C GLY A 170 8.10 -13.81 -26.95
N GLN A 171 6.91 -14.40 -26.98
CA GLN A 171 6.62 -15.58 -27.81
C GLN A 171 6.80 -15.29 -29.31
N ARG A 172 6.32 -14.13 -29.78
CA ARG A 172 6.51 -13.70 -31.17
C ARG A 172 7.99 -13.49 -31.49
N MET A 173 8.74 -12.89 -30.58
CA MET A 173 10.19 -12.67 -30.72
C MET A 173 10.99 -13.98 -30.77
N VAL A 174 10.59 -15.00 -30.01
CA VAL A 174 11.17 -16.35 -30.12
C VAL A 174 10.83 -16.98 -31.47
N THR A 175 9.59 -16.82 -31.94
CA THR A 175 9.13 -17.39 -33.21
C THR A 175 9.91 -16.85 -34.41
N VAL A 176 10.21 -15.54 -34.41
CA VAL A 176 11.02 -14.90 -35.46
C VAL A 176 12.54 -15.08 -35.25
N GLY A 177 12.96 -15.80 -34.21
CA GLY A 177 14.36 -16.12 -33.92
C GLY A 177 15.16 -15.02 -33.23
N ASN A 178 14.54 -13.89 -32.89
CA ASN A 178 15.22 -12.78 -32.22
C ASN A 178 15.50 -13.08 -30.74
N TRP A 179 14.65 -13.89 -30.09
CA TRP A 179 14.82 -14.29 -28.69
C TRP A 179 15.04 -15.80 -28.54
N SER A 180 15.88 -16.17 -27.58
CA SER A 180 16.02 -17.54 -27.08
C SER A 180 14.91 -17.91 -26.09
N LYS A 181 14.71 -19.21 -25.86
CA LYS A 181 13.80 -19.69 -24.80
C LYS A 181 14.22 -19.20 -23.41
N LEU A 182 15.52 -19.06 -23.15
CA LEU A 182 16.03 -18.53 -21.89
C LEU A 182 15.58 -17.07 -21.69
N GLN A 183 15.62 -16.27 -22.75
CA GLN A 183 15.11 -14.89 -22.72
C GLN A 183 13.59 -14.87 -22.52
N LEU A 184 12.82 -15.83 -23.04
CA LEU A 184 11.37 -15.88 -22.77
C LEU A 184 11.04 -16.17 -21.29
N SER A 185 11.88 -16.93 -20.58
CA SER A 185 11.58 -17.46 -19.24
C SER A 185 11.21 -16.40 -18.19
N PRO A 186 11.91 -15.26 -18.05
CA PRO A 186 11.53 -14.22 -17.09
C PRO A 186 10.15 -13.62 -17.35
N VAL A 187 9.75 -13.41 -18.61
CA VAL A 187 8.41 -12.89 -18.93
C VAL A 187 7.33 -13.93 -18.66
N GLN A 188 7.61 -15.20 -18.97
CA GLN A 188 6.72 -16.30 -18.62
C GLN A 188 6.50 -16.39 -17.11
N LEU A 189 7.57 -16.24 -16.34
CA LEU A 189 7.52 -16.20 -14.88
C LEU A 189 6.73 -14.98 -14.39
N ALA A 190 6.95 -13.80 -14.97
CA ALA A 190 6.21 -12.58 -14.66
C ALA A 190 4.69 -12.77 -14.83
N ALA A 191 4.26 -13.30 -15.98
CA ALA A 191 2.85 -13.58 -16.25
C ALA A 191 2.27 -14.61 -15.27
N SER A 192 3.04 -15.63 -14.90
CA SER A 192 2.62 -16.66 -13.94
C SER A 192 2.45 -16.07 -12.53
N ASN A 193 3.39 -15.24 -12.08
CA ASN A 193 3.33 -14.53 -10.80
C ASN A 193 2.16 -13.53 -10.76
N ALA A 194 1.94 -12.77 -11.83
CA ALA A 194 0.81 -11.84 -11.92
C ALA A 194 -0.55 -12.56 -11.82
N ARG A 195 -0.69 -13.75 -12.42
CA ARG A 195 -1.90 -14.57 -12.25
C ARG A 195 -2.09 -15.00 -10.81
N MET A 196 -1.03 -15.42 -10.12
CA MET A 196 -1.09 -15.79 -8.70
C MET A 196 -1.47 -14.59 -7.82
N ASN A 197 -0.85 -13.44 -8.05
CA ASN A 197 -1.13 -12.23 -7.29
C ASN A 197 -2.56 -11.72 -7.51
N LEU A 198 -3.07 -11.79 -8.74
CA LEU A 198 -4.46 -11.47 -9.03
C LEU A 198 -5.42 -12.39 -8.27
N ARG A 199 -5.17 -13.71 -8.24
CA ARG A 199 -6.01 -14.64 -7.47
C ARG A 199 -5.97 -14.32 -5.97
N ARG A 200 -4.79 -14.00 -5.41
CA ARG A 200 -4.67 -13.58 -4.01
C ARG A 200 -5.46 -12.30 -3.75
N ALA A 201 -5.36 -11.31 -4.63
CA ALA A 201 -6.10 -10.06 -4.49
C ALA A 201 -7.61 -10.24 -4.63
N GLN A 202 -8.07 -11.14 -5.50
CA GLN A 202 -9.48 -11.52 -5.62
C GLN A 202 -10.01 -12.12 -4.32
N GLN A 203 -9.27 -13.07 -3.72
CA GLN A 203 -9.64 -13.67 -2.44
C GLN A 203 -9.63 -12.63 -1.30
N ALA A 204 -8.60 -11.78 -1.24
CA ALA A 204 -8.50 -10.74 -0.24
C ALA A 204 -9.64 -9.72 -0.34
N ALA A 205 -10.00 -9.28 -1.55
CA ALA A 205 -11.13 -8.39 -1.77
C ALA A 205 -12.47 -9.04 -1.40
N ALA A 206 -12.67 -10.31 -1.77
CA ALA A 206 -13.87 -11.06 -1.38
C ALA A 206 -13.99 -11.20 0.14
N GLN A 207 -12.88 -11.52 0.83
CA GLN A 207 -12.85 -11.63 2.29
C GLN A 207 -13.10 -10.29 2.97
N ALA A 208 -12.49 -9.20 2.49
CA ALA A 208 -12.67 -7.87 3.05
C ALA A 208 -14.13 -7.38 2.87
N GLN A 209 -14.74 -7.65 1.71
CA GLN A 209 -16.16 -7.37 1.49
C GLN A 209 -17.06 -8.21 2.40
N ALA A 210 -16.80 -9.52 2.53
CA ALA A 210 -17.55 -10.37 3.44
C ALA A 210 -17.43 -9.92 4.91
N ASN A 211 -16.25 -9.48 5.33
CA ASN A 211 -16.03 -8.90 6.66
C ASN A 211 -16.77 -7.59 6.85
N LEU A 212 -16.75 -6.69 5.85
CA LEU A 212 -17.52 -5.45 5.88
C LEU A 212 -19.02 -5.73 6.03
N VAL A 213 -19.54 -6.66 5.24
CA VAL A 213 -20.94 -7.09 5.31
C VAL A 213 -21.28 -7.70 6.67
N LYS A 214 -20.38 -8.51 7.23
CA LYS A 214 -20.53 -9.08 8.58
C LYS A 214 -20.55 -8.00 9.66
N THR A 215 -19.62 -7.04 9.61
CA THR A 215 -19.53 -5.93 10.59
C THR A 215 -20.73 -5.00 10.49
N MET A 216 -21.24 -4.79 9.28
CA MET A 216 -22.50 -4.08 9.09
C MET A 216 -23.72 -4.96 9.41
N GLY A 217 -23.59 -6.23 9.77
CA GLY A 217 -24.70 -7.12 10.13
C GLY A 217 -25.61 -7.56 8.97
N GLN A 218 -25.20 -7.39 7.71
CA GLN A 218 -26.05 -7.63 6.53
C GLN A 218 -25.86 -9.03 5.95
N THR A 219 -26.27 -10.09 6.65
CA THR A 219 -26.11 -11.49 6.18
C THR A 219 -26.91 -11.83 4.91
N GLY A 220 -27.81 -10.95 4.45
CA GLY A 220 -28.71 -11.20 3.31
C GLY A 220 -28.46 -10.38 2.04
N LEU A 221 -27.53 -9.42 2.05
CA LEU A 221 -27.23 -8.59 0.87
C LEU A 221 -26.00 -9.16 0.14
N GLN A 222 -26.24 -10.24 -0.60
CA GLN A 222 -25.25 -10.90 -1.45
C GLN A 222 -25.01 -10.16 -2.79
N ASP A 223 -25.84 -9.16 -3.10
CA ASP A 223 -25.88 -8.47 -4.40
C ASP A 223 -24.79 -7.39 -4.59
N GLY A 224 -23.81 -7.34 -3.68
CA GLY A 224 -22.65 -6.47 -3.77
C GLY A 224 -22.93 -5.01 -3.39
N PHE A 225 -21.90 -4.34 -2.88
CA PHE A 225 -21.91 -2.92 -2.55
C PHE A 225 -20.94 -2.18 -3.46
N ALA A 226 -21.30 -0.97 -3.87
CA ALA A 226 -20.38 -0.11 -4.60
C ALA A 226 -19.47 0.63 -3.61
N LEU A 227 -18.19 0.29 -3.60
CA LEU A 227 -17.14 0.97 -2.85
C LEU A 227 -16.48 2.04 -3.75
N PRO A 228 -15.92 3.12 -3.17
CA PRO A 228 -15.12 4.06 -3.94
C PRO A 228 -13.87 3.41 -4.53
N ASP A 229 -13.37 4.01 -5.60
CA ASP A 229 -12.19 3.52 -6.31
C ASP A 229 -10.88 3.70 -5.53
N GLN A 230 -10.83 4.61 -4.55
CA GLN A 230 -9.60 4.91 -3.81
C GLN A 230 -9.84 5.35 -2.36
N LEU A 231 -8.82 5.14 -1.52
CA LEU A 231 -8.82 5.60 -0.13
C LEU A 231 -8.67 7.13 -0.07
N PRO A 232 -9.19 7.79 0.98
CA PRO A 232 -9.00 9.23 1.17
C PRO A 232 -7.51 9.58 1.32
N ALA A 233 -7.11 10.74 0.79
CA ALA A 233 -5.74 11.22 0.84
C ALA A 233 -5.27 11.48 2.28
N ILE A 234 -4.01 11.16 2.56
CA ILE A 234 -3.43 11.24 3.91
C ILE A 234 -3.14 12.71 4.25
N PRO A 235 -3.47 13.18 5.46
CA PRO A 235 -3.10 14.51 5.91
C PRO A 235 -1.58 14.72 5.85
N VAL A 236 -1.13 15.85 5.30
CA VAL A 236 0.31 16.16 5.20
C VAL A 236 0.95 16.30 6.58
N GLN A 237 0.24 16.92 7.52
CA GLN A 237 0.70 17.11 8.89
C GLN A 237 -0.04 16.15 9.83
N PRO A 238 0.67 15.35 10.63
CA PRO A 238 0.04 14.51 11.64
C PRO A 238 -0.42 15.36 12.83
N MET A 239 -1.29 14.79 13.66
CA MET A 239 -1.64 15.39 14.95
C MET A 239 -0.40 15.54 15.83
N THR A 240 -0.29 16.67 16.54
CA THR A 240 0.90 16.97 17.35
C THR A 240 0.91 16.21 18.67
N ALA A 241 2.10 15.96 19.23
CA ALA A 241 2.24 15.28 20.52
C ALA A 241 1.51 16.00 21.65
N ALA A 242 1.58 17.33 21.68
CA ALA A 242 0.89 18.15 22.69
C ALA A 242 -0.64 17.99 22.61
N GLU A 243 -1.19 17.97 21.39
CA GLU A 243 -2.62 17.79 21.14
C GLU A 243 -3.13 16.41 21.56
N LEU A 244 -2.35 15.37 21.25
CA LEU A 244 -2.70 13.99 21.59
C LEU A 244 -2.56 13.74 23.10
N GLN A 245 -1.52 14.27 23.72
CA GLN A 245 -1.30 14.14 25.16
C GLN A 245 -2.38 14.87 25.97
N LYS A 246 -2.76 16.09 25.57
CA LYS A 246 -3.86 16.83 26.19
C LYS A 246 -5.17 16.04 26.15
N ARG A 247 -5.47 15.40 25.02
CA ARG A 247 -6.69 14.57 24.86
C ARG A 247 -6.65 13.32 25.73
N ALA A 248 -5.53 12.61 25.74
CA ALA A 248 -5.36 11.44 26.60
C ALA A 248 -5.46 11.80 28.10
N GLU A 249 -4.98 12.97 28.51
CA GLU A 249 -5.16 13.47 29.89
C GLU A 249 -6.62 13.78 30.20
N ALA A 250 -7.33 14.45 29.29
CA ALA A 250 -8.74 14.79 29.49
C ALA A 250 -9.61 13.54 29.68
N VAL A 251 -9.43 12.51 28.84
CA VAL A 251 -10.16 11.24 28.92
C VAL A 251 -9.83 10.50 30.21
N ARG A 252 -8.54 10.37 30.56
CA ARG A 252 -8.11 9.69 31.79
C ARG A 252 -8.66 10.31 33.06
N SER A 253 -8.90 11.62 33.08
CA SER A 253 -9.53 12.30 34.23
C SER A 253 -11.00 11.89 34.46
N HIS A 254 -11.57 11.12 33.53
CA HIS A 254 -12.94 10.68 33.54
C HIS A 254 -13.07 9.14 33.56
N LEU A 255 -11.97 8.41 33.61
CA LEU A 255 -11.94 6.96 33.75
C LEU A 255 -11.71 6.54 35.22
N PRO A 256 -12.26 5.39 35.65
CA PRO A 256 -11.85 4.74 36.90
C PRO A 256 -10.33 4.48 36.94
N ASP A 257 -9.73 4.42 38.13
CA ASP A 257 -8.27 4.33 38.30
C ASP A 257 -7.63 3.15 37.53
N ALA A 258 -8.26 1.96 37.59
CA ALA A 258 -7.76 0.77 36.90
C ALA A 258 -7.79 0.92 35.36
N GLU A 259 -8.87 1.48 34.82
CA GLU A 259 -9.03 1.74 33.39
C GLU A 259 -8.09 2.86 32.92
N SER A 260 -7.88 3.88 33.74
CA SER A 260 -6.97 5.00 33.46
C SER A 260 -5.51 4.55 33.28
N LEU A 261 -5.05 3.58 34.10
CA LEU A 261 -3.73 2.98 33.97
C LEU A 261 -3.58 2.20 32.66
N ARG A 262 -4.59 1.40 32.29
CA ARG A 262 -4.61 0.67 31.03
C ARG A 262 -4.65 1.62 29.83
N ASN A 263 -5.56 2.60 29.85
CA ASN A 263 -5.70 3.61 28.81
C ASN A 263 -4.40 4.41 28.62
N ARG A 264 -3.63 4.69 29.68
CA ARG A 264 -2.32 5.32 29.57
C ARG A 264 -1.34 4.49 28.73
N ALA A 265 -1.28 3.18 28.96
CA ALA A 265 -0.41 2.29 28.19
C ALA A 265 -0.89 2.19 26.73
N LEU A 266 -2.19 1.98 26.51
CA LEU A 266 -2.80 1.94 25.18
C LEU A 266 -2.59 3.24 24.41
N SER A 267 -2.78 4.39 25.05
CA SER A 267 -2.58 5.71 24.43
C SER A 267 -1.16 5.87 23.91
N LYS A 268 -0.15 5.46 24.69
CA LYS A 268 1.24 5.51 24.26
C LYS A 268 1.49 4.63 23.03
N SER A 269 0.97 3.40 23.06
CA SER A 269 1.10 2.47 21.92
C SER A 269 0.39 3.00 20.68
N ALA A 270 -0.85 3.48 20.82
CA ALA A 270 -1.64 4.01 19.72
C ALA A 270 -0.98 5.25 19.08
N MET A 271 -0.44 6.18 19.88
CA MET A 271 0.29 7.34 19.37
C MET A 271 1.53 6.93 18.57
N ASN A 272 2.30 5.94 19.08
CA ASN A 272 3.47 5.43 18.39
C ASN A 272 3.09 4.78 17.04
N VAL A 273 2.06 3.93 17.03
CA VAL A 273 1.57 3.27 15.81
C VAL A 273 1.05 4.30 14.81
N TYR A 274 0.26 5.28 15.26
CA TYR A 274 -0.25 6.36 14.42
C TYR A 274 0.86 7.16 13.73
N TRP A 275 1.86 7.65 14.47
CA TRP A 275 2.95 8.43 13.86
C TRP A 275 3.83 7.57 12.94
N ALA A 276 4.08 6.32 13.30
CA ALA A 276 4.82 5.41 12.43
C ALA A 276 4.06 5.11 11.12
N ALA A 277 2.75 4.87 11.22
CA ALA A 277 1.89 4.63 10.05
C ALA A 277 1.80 5.88 9.16
N HIS A 278 1.69 7.07 9.76
CA HIS A 278 1.69 8.34 9.04
C HIS A 278 3.01 8.55 8.29
N ALA A 279 4.15 8.35 8.94
CA ALA A 279 5.46 8.48 8.31
C ALA A 279 5.64 7.49 7.15
N LEU A 280 5.35 6.20 7.37
CA LEU A 280 5.43 5.17 6.32
C LEU A 280 4.59 5.52 5.10
N ALA A 281 3.38 6.02 5.33
CA ALA A 281 2.48 6.34 4.25
C ALA A 281 2.86 7.64 3.52
N GLN A 282 3.36 8.65 4.24
CA GLN A 282 3.96 9.84 3.61
C GLN A 282 5.21 9.48 2.80
N ASP A 283 6.13 8.68 3.32
CA ASP A 283 7.34 8.26 2.62
C ASP A 283 7.00 7.46 1.36
N SER A 284 5.98 6.59 1.44
CA SER A 284 5.50 5.82 0.29
C SER A 284 5.00 6.71 -0.85
N GLN A 285 4.20 7.75 -0.54
CA GLN A 285 3.63 8.66 -1.54
C GLN A 285 4.59 9.75 -2.00
N GLY A 286 5.35 10.31 -1.06
CA GLY A 286 6.21 11.47 -1.24
C GLY A 286 7.51 11.14 -1.93
N ASP A 287 8.13 10.03 -1.55
CA ASP A 287 9.48 9.69 -1.96
C ASP A 287 9.49 8.45 -2.86
N ILE A 288 8.89 7.34 -2.42
CA ILE A 288 8.99 6.06 -3.16
C ILE A 288 8.22 6.12 -4.48
N LEU A 289 6.93 6.46 -4.47
CA LEU A 289 6.12 6.48 -5.68
C LEU A 289 6.62 7.50 -6.70
N LYS A 290 6.98 8.72 -6.27
CA LYS A 290 7.52 9.74 -7.18
C LYS A 290 8.87 9.33 -7.76
N THR A 291 9.75 8.73 -6.96
CA THR A 291 11.03 8.23 -7.45
C THR A 291 10.82 7.09 -8.45
N ARG A 292 9.89 6.18 -8.19
CA ARG A 292 9.53 5.10 -9.13
C ARG A 292 8.94 5.62 -10.43
N GLU A 293 8.06 6.62 -10.36
CA GLU A 293 7.53 7.29 -11.53
C GLU A 293 8.66 7.88 -12.39
N PHE A 294 9.58 8.63 -11.78
CA PHE A 294 10.76 9.16 -12.46
C PHE A 294 11.63 8.05 -13.07
N ILE A 295 11.93 6.98 -12.34
CA ILE A 295 12.73 5.84 -12.86
C ILE A 295 12.00 5.19 -14.04
N THR A 296 10.67 5.06 -13.98
CA THR A 296 9.87 4.50 -15.06
C THR A 296 9.95 5.36 -16.31
N GLU A 297 9.76 6.67 -16.17
CA GLU A 297 9.85 7.64 -17.27
C GLU A 297 11.24 7.61 -17.93
N GLU A 298 12.31 7.71 -17.13
CA GLU A 298 13.67 7.63 -17.66
C GLU A 298 13.96 6.25 -18.27
N THR A 299 13.39 5.17 -17.72
CA THR A 299 13.58 3.82 -18.28
C THR A 299 12.93 3.68 -19.65
N VAL A 300 11.74 4.24 -19.86
CA VAL A 300 11.10 4.29 -21.17
C VAL A 300 11.93 5.10 -22.16
N LEU A 301 12.45 6.25 -21.74
CA LEU A 301 13.32 7.07 -22.57
C LEU A 301 14.60 6.31 -22.94
N HIS A 302 15.31 5.73 -21.97
CA HIS A 302 16.52 4.95 -22.26
C HIS A 302 16.23 3.72 -23.12
N TYR A 303 15.06 3.09 -22.98
CA TYR A 303 14.64 2.00 -23.86
C TYR A 303 14.48 2.47 -25.31
N ASN A 304 13.77 3.58 -25.53
CA ASN A 304 13.59 4.17 -26.87
C ASN A 304 14.94 4.56 -27.51
N GLY A 305 15.88 5.05 -26.70
CA GLY A 305 17.24 5.39 -27.11
C GLY A 305 18.18 4.20 -27.31
N MET A 306 17.68 2.95 -27.20
CA MET A 306 18.48 1.71 -27.24
C MET A 306 19.57 1.62 -26.14
N LEU A 307 19.43 2.37 -25.06
CA LEU A 307 20.35 2.39 -23.91
C LEU A 307 19.94 1.40 -22.81
N LYS A 308 18.64 1.09 -22.72
CA LYS A 308 18.09 0.04 -21.86
C LYS A 308 17.37 -1.00 -22.70
N SER A 309 17.31 -2.21 -22.17
CA SER A 309 16.63 -3.32 -22.81
C SER A 309 15.14 -3.35 -22.44
N VAL A 310 14.37 -4.15 -23.18
CA VAL A 310 12.97 -4.49 -22.80
C VAL A 310 12.92 -5.09 -21.38
N TRP A 311 13.98 -5.77 -20.93
CA TRP A 311 14.05 -6.40 -19.60
C TRP A 311 14.05 -5.36 -18.50
N ASP A 312 14.88 -4.32 -18.65
CA ASP A 312 14.95 -3.23 -17.69
C ASP A 312 13.59 -2.51 -17.58
N LEU A 313 12.88 -2.36 -18.70
CA LEU A 313 11.54 -1.80 -18.73
C LEU A 313 10.52 -2.69 -18.01
N LEU A 314 10.53 -4.00 -18.27
CA LEU A 314 9.61 -4.94 -17.60
C LEU A 314 9.88 -5.07 -16.10
N ASP A 315 11.14 -5.05 -15.70
CA ASP A 315 11.52 -5.07 -14.28
C ASP A 315 11.09 -3.76 -13.59
N GLU A 316 11.22 -2.61 -14.24
CA GLU A 316 10.74 -1.36 -13.65
C GLU A 316 9.22 -1.29 -13.54
N VAL A 317 8.47 -1.75 -14.55
CA VAL A 317 7.00 -1.83 -14.47
C VAL A 317 6.56 -2.70 -13.29
N ARG A 318 7.25 -3.83 -13.04
CA ARG A 318 6.99 -4.67 -11.86
C ARG A 318 7.29 -3.94 -10.56
N ASN A 319 8.45 -3.27 -10.48
CA ASN A 319 8.85 -2.53 -9.29
C ASN A 319 7.88 -1.39 -8.96
N GLN A 320 7.43 -0.65 -9.99
CA GLN A 320 6.45 0.41 -9.87
C GLN A 320 5.14 -0.14 -9.32
N SER A 321 4.62 -1.24 -9.87
CA SER A 321 3.39 -1.83 -9.36
C SER A 321 3.50 -2.34 -7.93
N GLN A 322 4.62 -2.98 -7.56
CA GLN A 322 4.83 -3.41 -6.18
C GLN A 322 4.82 -2.21 -5.24
N ALA A 323 5.51 -1.12 -5.60
CA ALA A 323 5.50 0.12 -4.83
C ALA A 323 4.08 0.72 -4.71
N THR A 324 3.26 0.64 -5.76
CA THR A 324 1.85 1.07 -5.69
C THR A 324 1.04 0.23 -4.71
N VAL A 325 1.17 -1.09 -4.75
CA VAL A 325 0.47 -1.99 -3.81
C VAL A 325 0.91 -1.74 -2.37
N ASP A 326 2.21 -1.53 -2.15
CA ASP A 326 2.78 -1.24 -0.83
C ASP A 326 2.29 0.13 -0.31
N ALA A 327 2.21 1.14 -1.18
CA ALA A 327 1.67 2.47 -0.83
C ALA A 327 0.17 2.42 -0.46
N ILE A 328 -0.63 1.61 -1.16
CA ILE A 328 -2.03 1.36 -0.78
C ILE A 328 -2.11 0.71 0.61
N GLY A 329 -1.22 -0.25 0.88
CA GLY A 329 -1.08 -0.89 2.19
C GLY A 329 -0.74 0.12 3.29
N ALA A 330 0.25 0.98 3.08
CA ALA A 330 0.64 2.02 4.03
C ALA A 330 -0.50 3.03 4.28
N GLN A 331 -1.24 3.44 3.24
CA GLN A 331 -2.39 4.33 3.38
C GLN A 331 -3.52 3.68 4.18
N ARG A 332 -3.82 2.39 3.92
CA ARG A 332 -4.78 1.62 4.72
C ARG A 332 -4.36 1.58 6.18
N ASP A 333 -3.11 1.25 6.45
CA ASP A 333 -2.58 1.08 7.79
C ASP A 333 -2.63 2.40 8.58
N PHE A 334 -2.35 3.53 7.93
CA PHE A 334 -2.55 4.86 8.51
C PHE A 334 -4.01 5.09 8.96
N TRP A 335 -4.99 4.84 8.09
CA TRP A 335 -6.39 5.08 8.43
C TRP A 335 -6.92 4.14 9.51
N ILE A 336 -6.41 2.90 9.59
CA ILE A 336 -6.73 1.98 10.69
C ILE A 336 -6.07 2.47 11.99
N ALA A 337 -4.80 2.86 11.95
CA ALA A 337 -4.09 3.39 13.11
C ALA A 337 -4.74 4.67 13.66
N GLU A 338 -5.25 5.54 12.78
CA GLU A 338 -6.03 6.71 13.19
C GLU A 338 -7.33 6.30 13.90
N ALA A 339 -8.09 5.34 13.35
CA ALA A 339 -9.31 4.85 13.98
C ALA A 339 -9.04 4.24 15.37
N ASP A 340 -7.97 3.43 15.50
CA ASP A 340 -7.56 2.86 16.78
C ASP A 340 -7.11 3.94 17.77
N LEU A 341 -6.35 4.93 17.32
CA LEU A 341 -5.93 6.08 18.15
C LEU A 341 -7.15 6.86 18.64
N GLN A 342 -8.09 7.18 17.75
CA GLN A 342 -9.31 7.89 18.14
C GLN A 342 -10.12 7.07 19.15
N TRP A 343 -10.19 5.75 18.98
CA TRP A 343 -10.89 4.86 19.91
C TRP A 343 -10.28 4.87 21.31
N VAL A 344 -8.95 4.73 21.38
CA VAL A 344 -8.20 4.81 22.64
C VAL A 344 -8.32 6.20 23.28
N LEU A 345 -8.33 7.27 22.48
CA LEU A 345 -8.57 8.64 22.93
C LEU A 345 -10.03 8.92 23.30
N GLN A 346 -10.92 7.94 23.28
CA GLN A 346 -12.20 8.01 23.96
C GLN A 346 -12.25 7.19 25.23
N GLY A 347 -11.26 6.35 25.51
CA GLY A 347 -11.28 5.39 26.62
C GLY A 347 -11.48 3.94 26.17
N GLY A 348 -11.69 3.73 24.87
CA GLY A 348 -11.87 2.40 24.29
C GLY A 348 -10.59 1.57 24.22
N GLU A 349 -10.77 0.28 23.99
CA GLU A 349 -9.70 -0.71 23.86
C GLU A 349 -9.84 -1.42 22.51
N PRO A 350 -8.94 -1.18 21.53
CA PRO A 350 -8.89 -1.99 20.32
C PRO A 350 -8.45 -3.42 20.64
N ASP A 351 -9.05 -4.43 20.00
CA ASP A 351 -8.63 -5.84 20.12
C ASP A 351 -7.13 -6.03 19.82
N SER A 352 -6.66 -5.31 18.81
CA SER A 352 -5.25 -5.24 18.41
C SER A 352 -5.01 -3.98 17.60
N PHE A 353 -3.80 -3.42 17.70
CA PHE A 353 -3.36 -2.36 16.79
C PHE A 353 -2.95 -2.93 15.43
N VAL A 354 -3.08 -2.12 14.38
CA VAL A 354 -2.58 -2.46 13.04
C VAL A 354 -1.07 -2.79 13.05
N SER A 355 -0.70 -3.81 12.28
CA SER A 355 0.71 -4.22 12.11
C SER A 355 1.31 -3.55 10.87
N LEU A 356 2.31 -2.69 11.06
CA LEU A 356 2.87 -1.79 10.04
C LEU A 356 3.92 -2.44 9.11
N GLY A 357 3.75 -3.72 8.76
CA GLY A 357 4.80 -4.49 8.09
C GLY A 357 4.32 -5.58 7.12
N GLY A 358 3.14 -5.41 6.51
CA GLY A 358 2.45 -6.48 5.80
C GLY A 358 2.54 -6.48 4.27
N ALA A 359 3.73 -6.54 3.68
CA ALA A 359 3.87 -7.01 2.29
C ALA A 359 3.83 -8.56 2.26
N GLY A 360 2.62 -9.12 2.36
CA GLY A 360 2.30 -10.51 2.00
C GLY A 360 2.63 -11.61 3.03
N GLY A 361 1.59 -12.24 3.59
CA GLY A 361 1.68 -13.58 4.20
C GLY A 361 1.07 -13.68 5.60
N ASP A 362 0.01 -14.50 5.70
CA ASP A 362 -0.80 -14.88 6.86
C ASP A 362 -0.07 -15.17 8.19
N ALA A 363 -0.77 -14.89 9.31
CA ALA A 363 -1.40 -15.95 10.09
C ALA A 363 -2.58 -15.41 10.92
N PRO A 364 -3.74 -16.10 10.97
CA PRO A 364 -4.80 -15.80 11.92
C PRO A 364 -4.29 -16.06 13.34
N ALA A 365 -4.73 -15.22 14.27
CA ALA A 365 -4.44 -15.35 15.70
C ALA A 365 -4.73 -16.78 16.18
N ALA A 366 -3.73 -17.41 16.79
CA ALA A 366 -3.94 -18.60 17.60
C ALA A 366 -4.83 -18.20 18.78
N ALA A 367 -6.02 -18.80 18.85
CA ALA A 367 -6.85 -18.78 20.05
C ALA A 367 -6.02 -19.35 21.21
N ALA A 368 -5.84 -18.56 22.27
CA ALA A 368 -5.30 -19.02 23.53
C ALA A 368 -6.43 -19.65 24.36
N HIS A 369 -6.09 -20.79 24.95
CA HIS A 369 -6.90 -21.71 25.74
C HIS A 369 -7.51 -21.13 27.02
#